data_AF-A0A1G0IAP9-F1
#
_entry.id   AF-A0A1G0IAP9-F1
#
_cell.length_a   1.000
_cell.length_b   1.000
_cell.length_c   1.000
_cell.angle_alpha   90.00
_cell.angle_beta   90.00
_cell.angle_gamma   90.00
#
_symmetry.space_group_name_H-M   'P 1'
#
loop_
_entity.id
_entity.type
_entity.pdbx_description
1 polymer ?
#
loop_
_entity_poly.entity_id
_entity_poly.type
_entity_poly.pdbx_seq_one_letter_code
_entity_poly.pdbx_strand_id
1 'polypeptide(L)'
;MNNKLVVALVAILGTGAAIGAYRTGLIGPQYAQVVRADPITVTEPIYADVTDVVPITQTTDVPQQVCNNQTVQVRQPERFGNKDGTIAGALIGGLVGNQVGGGDGRKLATVAGVVGGAYAGREVDRRHQGGRVTNETQRVCRTETRQKSTTVGYEVQYQLDGRMLSKRVSKNPGDQILLGERERVIGYDVDWQYRDRTGTLRMDTKPGEKLLMKDGAIVVTDSAAGTKRG
;
A
#
# COMPACT_ATOMS: atom_id res chain seq x y z
N MET A 1 37.49 8.18 -46.45
CA MET A 1 37.52 6.71 -46.34
C MET A 1 38.84 6.32 -45.70
N ASN A 2 38.89 6.20 -44.37
CA ASN A 2 40.04 5.63 -43.66
C ASN A 2 39.57 4.31 -43.07
N ASN A 3 39.83 3.21 -43.78
CA ASN A 3 39.60 1.87 -43.26
C ASN A 3 40.71 1.57 -42.26
N LYS A 4 40.50 1.96 -40.99
CA LYS A 4 41.42 1.58 -39.92
C LYS A 4 41.24 0.08 -39.68
N LEU A 5 42.18 -0.73 -40.18
CA LEU A 5 42.34 -2.11 -39.77
C LEU A 5 42.66 -2.12 -38.28
N VAL A 6 41.68 -2.49 -37.45
CA VAL A 6 41.88 -2.71 -36.02
C VAL A 6 42.33 -4.17 -35.88
N VAL A 7 43.60 -4.36 -35.53
CA VAL A 7 44.13 -5.69 -35.19
C VAL A 7 43.63 -6.02 -33.79
N ALA A 8 42.61 -6.87 -33.69
CA ALA A 8 42.12 -7.36 -32.40
C ALA A 8 43.20 -8.20 -31.71
N LEU A 9 43.32 -8.07 -30.39
CA LEU A 9 44.17 -8.93 -29.56
C LEU A 9 43.63 -10.37 -29.63
N VAL A 10 44.36 -11.24 -30.34
CA VAL A 10 44.03 -12.66 -30.47
C VAL A 10 44.75 -13.42 -29.37
N ALA A 11 44.02 -13.99 -28.42
CA ALA A 11 44.57 -14.94 -27.47
C ALA A 11 44.64 -16.32 -28.16
N ILE A 12 45.84 -16.71 -28.59
CA ILE A 12 46.08 -18.03 -29.19
C ILE A 12 46.58 -18.96 -28.09
N LEU A 13 45.77 -19.95 -27.71
CA LEU A 13 46.19 -21.04 -26.81
C LEU A 13 46.61 -22.21 -27.69
N GLY A 14 47.92 -22.42 -27.86
CA GLY A 14 48.45 -23.49 -28.70
C GLY A 14 49.53 -24.29 -27.99
N THR A 15 49.29 -25.58 -27.77
CA THR A 15 50.32 -26.59 -27.53
C THR A 15 50.68 -27.22 -28.89
N GLY A 16 51.76 -26.79 -29.54
CA GLY A 16 52.22 -27.44 -30.78
C GLY A 16 53.31 -26.67 -31.52
N ALA A 17 54.42 -27.35 -31.80
CA ALA A 17 55.66 -26.81 -32.34
C ALA A 17 55.50 -26.13 -33.72
N ALA A 18 56.18 -24.99 -33.90
CA ALA A 18 56.22 -24.27 -35.15
C ALA A 18 57.11 -24.97 -36.18
N ILE A 19 56.53 -25.46 -37.28
CA ILE A 19 57.28 -25.79 -38.50
C ILE A 19 57.04 -24.66 -39.50
N GLY A 20 58.10 -23.90 -39.77
CA GLY A 20 58.09 -22.83 -40.76
C GLY A 20 58.03 -23.40 -42.18
N ALA A 21 57.07 -22.91 -42.96
CA ALA A 21 57.08 -23.02 -44.42
C ALA A 21 56.54 -21.72 -45.02
N TYR A 22 57.44 -20.82 -45.40
CA TYR A 22 57.11 -19.69 -46.26
C TYR A 22 56.89 -20.23 -47.68
N ARG A 23 55.63 -20.43 -48.07
CA ARG A 23 55.26 -20.65 -49.47
C ARG A 23 54.63 -19.39 -50.04
N THR A 24 55.40 -18.73 -50.88
CA THR A 24 54.99 -17.66 -51.79
C THR A 24 54.09 -18.24 -52.90
N GLY A 25 52.95 -17.59 -53.19
CA GLY A 25 52.53 -17.40 -54.58
C GLY A 25 51.17 -17.90 -55.10
N LEU A 26 50.44 -18.84 -54.46
CA LEU A 26 49.24 -19.45 -55.11
C LEU A 26 48.10 -19.85 -54.15
N ILE A 27 47.81 -19.06 -53.11
CA ILE A 27 46.81 -19.43 -52.11
C ILE A 27 45.77 -18.32 -52.03
N GLY A 28 44.53 -18.63 -52.42
CA GLY A 28 43.38 -17.74 -52.25
C GLY A 28 43.15 -17.36 -50.78
N PRO A 29 42.16 -16.49 -50.50
CA PRO A 29 41.88 -16.04 -49.14
C PRO A 29 41.69 -17.25 -48.21
N GLN A 30 42.43 -17.25 -47.10
CA GLN A 30 42.31 -18.28 -46.07
C GLN A 30 41.18 -17.90 -45.12
N TYR A 31 40.43 -18.87 -44.61
CA TYR A 31 39.32 -18.61 -43.69
C TYR A 31 39.41 -19.53 -42.47
N ALA A 32 39.28 -18.94 -41.28
CA ALA A 32 39.00 -19.68 -40.05
C ALA A 32 37.50 -19.95 -39.94
N GLN A 33 37.12 -21.10 -39.39
CA GLN A 33 35.73 -21.44 -39.08
C GLN A 33 35.35 -20.86 -37.72
N VAL A 34 34.15 -20.27 -37.61
CA VAL A 34 33.60 -19.85 -36.32
C VAL A 34 32.97 -21.06 -35.64
N VAL A 35 33.47 -21.41 -34.46
CA VAL A 35 33.00 -22.54 -33.66
C VAL A 35 31.85 -22.11 -32.75
N ARG A 36 31.99 -20.94 -32.12
CA ARG A 36 30.99 -20.36 -31.22
C ARG A 36 31.04 -18.84 -31.29
N ALA A 37 29.87 -18.21 -31.16
CA ALA A 37 29.73 -16.76 -31.14
C ALA A 37 28.71 -16.37 -30.08
N ASP A 38 29.19 -16.06 -28.88
CA ASP A 38 28.35 -15.73 -27.73
C ASP A 38 28.12 -14.20 -27.70
N PRO A 39 26.87 -13.72 -27.69
CA PRO A 39 26.59 -12.29 -27.66
C PRO A 39 26.96 -11.70 -26.31
N ILE A 40 27.56 -10.52 -26.34
CA ILE A 40 27.82 -9.68 -25.17
C ILE A 40 26.71 -8.66 -25.09
N THR A 41 25.87 -8.74 -24.06
CA THR A 41 24.75 -7.83 -23.85
C THR A 41 25.02 -6.85 -22.71
N VAL A 42 24.44 -5.66 -22.83
CA VAL A 42 24.33 -4.69 -21.73
C VAL A 42 22.87 -4.33 -21.51
N THR A 43 22.52 -4.13 -20.25
CA THR A 43 21.18 -3.70 -19.84
C THR A 43 21.07 -2.19 -19.95
N GLU A 44 20.09 -1.71 -20.71
CA GLU A 44 19.80 -0.29 -20.89
C GLU A 44 18.40 0.06 -20.40
N PRO A 45 18.24 1.11 -19.58
CA PRO A 45 16.92 1.59 -19.20
C PRO A 45 16.21 2.23 -20.40
N ILE A 46 14.90 1.99 -20.51
CA ILE A 46 14.02 2.62 -21.49
C ILE A 46 13.20 3.69 -20.78
N TYR A 47 13.39 4.93 -21.18
CA TYR A 47 12.59 6.07 -20.73
C TYR A 47 11.64 6.53 -21.83
N ALA A 48 10.55 7.16 -21.41
CA ALA A 48 9.72 7.97 -22.28
C ALA A 48 9.36 9.28 -21.60
N ASP A 49 9.13 10.31 -22.42
CA ASP A 49 8.68 11.61 -21.95
C ASP A 49 7.20 11.52 -21.59
N VAL A 50 6.89 12.03 -20.41
CA VAL A 50 5.54 12.02 -19.86
C VAL A 50 4.74 13.17 -20.47
N THR A 51 3.56 12.86 -20.97
CA THR A 51 2.66 13.85 -21.58
C THR A 51 1.55 14.27 -20.63
N ASP A 52 1.06 13.36 -19.77
CA ASP A 52 0.01 13.66 -18.80
C ASP A 52 0.10 12.71 -17.58
N VAL A 53 -0.28 13.21 -16.40
CA VAL A 53 -0.25 12.47 -15.13
C VAL A 53 -1.55 12.66 -14.38
N VAL A 54 -2.38 11.61 -14.35
CA VAL A 54 -3.67 11.62 -13.66
C VAL A 54 -3.59 10.81 -12.37
N PRO A 55 -3.90 11.39 -11.18
CA PRO A 55 -3.92 10.64 -9.93
C PRO A 55 -5.10 9.67 -9.90
N ILE A 56 -4.84 8.43 -9.48
CA ILE A 56 -5.84 7.40 -9.23
C ILE A 56 -6.20 7.48 -7.74
N THR A 57 -7.43 7.87 -7.43
CA THR A 57 -7.91 8.02 -6.05
C THR A 57 -8.82 6.86 -5.63
N GLN A 58 -8.66 6.37 -4.41
CA GLN A 58 -9.55 5.43 -3.76
C GLN A 58 -10.30 6.10 -2.63
N THR A 59 -11.63 5.94 -2.61
CA THR A 59 -12.48 6.40 -1.52
C THR A 59 -12.70 5.27 -0.53
N THR A 60 -12.40 5.51 0.74
CA THR A 60 -12.60 4.56 1.83
C THR A 60 -13.51 5.18 2.87
N ASP A 61 -14.48 4.39 3.34
CA ASP A 61 -15.35 4.74 4.46
C ASP A 61 -14.61 4.53 5.79
N VAL A 62 -14.40 5.62 6.51
CA VAL A 62 -13.70 5.61 7.80
C VAL A 62 -14.70 5.95 8.90
N PRO A 63 -14.90 5.07 9.90
CA PRO A 63 -15.74 5.39 11.05
C PRO A 63 -15.05 6.47 11.89
N GLN A 64 -15.75 7.57 12.14
CA GLN A 64 -15.29 8.67 12.97
C GLN A 64 -16.28 8.87 14.12
N GLN A 65 -15.77 8.91 15.36
CA GLN A 65 -16.61 9.19 16.53
C GLN A 65 -16.84 10.70 16.64
N VAL A 66 -18.09 11.12 16.52
CA VAL A 66 -18.51 12.51 16.69
C VAL A 66 -19.24 12.62 18.03
N CYS A 67 -18.71 13.46 18.91
CA CYS A 67 -19.25 13.65 20.27
C CYS A 67 -19.78 15.07 20.44
N ASN A 68 -21.06 15.18 20.77
CA ASN A 68 -21.73 16.46 21.03
C ASN A 68 -22.21 16.50 22.49
N ASN A 69 -22.11 17.67 23.09
CA ASN A 69 -22.70 17.90 24.41
C ASN A 69 -24.19 18.21 24.21
N GLN A 70 -25.05 17.39 24.79
CA GLN A 70 -26.50 17.59 24.76
C GLN A 70 -26.99 17.85 26.18
N THR A 71 -27.86 18.85 26.34
CA THR A 71 -28.54 19.09 27.61
C THR A 71 -29.72 18.15 27.68
N VAL A 72 -29.64 17.15 28.57
CA VAL A 72 -30.73 16.20 28.82
C VAL A 72 -31.38 16.52 30.16
N GLN A 73 -32.70 16.34 30.23
CA GLN A 73 -33.44 16.49 31.48
C GLN A 73 -33.37 15.16 32.24
N VAL A 74 -32.62 15.15 33.34
CA VAL A 74 -32.49 13.97 34.19
C VAL A 74 -33.34 14.19 35.45
N ARG A 75 -34.19 13.22 35.78
CA ARG A 75 -34.86 13.16 37.08
C ARG A 75 -33.89 12.58 38.07
N GLN A 76 -33.44 13.39 39.03
CA GLN A 76 -32.60 12.90 40.11
C GLN A 76 -33.39 11.88 40.93
N PRO A 77 -32.82 10.70 41.27
CA PRO A 77 -33.44 9.81 42.23
C PRO A 77 -33.62 10.58 43.52
N GLU A 78 -34.80 10.49 44.12
CA GLU A 78 -35.08 11.16 45.38
C GLU A 78 -34.03 10.69 46.38
N ARG A 79 -33.12 11.60 46.74
CA ARG A 79 -32.34 11.42 47.95
C ARG A 79 -33.40 11.41 49.04
N PHE A 80 -33.73 10.21 49.53
CA PHE A 80 -34.23 10.05 50.88
C PHE A 80 -33.20 10.78 51.75
N GLY A 81 -33.49 12.04 52.05
CA GLY A 81 -32.76 12.81 53.02
C GLY A 81 -32.64 11.92 54.25
N ASN A 82 -31.42 11.79 54.73
CA ASN A 82 -31.02 11.34 56.07
C ASN A 82 -32.14 10.65 56.85
N LYS A 83 -31.94 9.36 57.15
CA LYS A 83 -32.82 8.42 57.90
C LYS A 83 -33.33 8.90 59.29
N ASP A 84 -33.29 10.19 59.59
CA ASP A 84 -33.64 10.80 60.88
C ASP A 84 -34.94 11.61 60.85
N GLY A 85 -35.60 11.75 59.69
CA GLY A 85 -36.69 12.72 59.51
C GLY A 85 -38.11 12.21 59.38
N THR A 86 -38.39 10.90 59.51
CA THR A 86 -39.76 10.38 59.35
C THR A 86 -40.07 9.22 60.30
N ILE A 87 -39.89 9.48 61.59
CA ILE A 87 -40.54 8.72 62.67
C ILE A 87 -41.13 9.74 63.65
N ALA A 88 -42.21 10.40 63.26
CA ALA A 88 -43.06 11.16 64.18
C ALA A 88 -44.44 11.37 63.54
N GLY A 89 -45.34 10.42 63.76
CA GLY A 89 -46.71 10.60 63.27
C GLY A 89 -47.70 9.47 63.53
N ALA A 90 -47.47 8.57 64.49
CA ALA A 90 -48.45 7.52 64.78
C ALA A 90 -48.47 6.95 66.22
N LEU A 91 -47.88 7.60 67.23
CA LEU A 91 -47.79 7.01 68.58
C LEU A 91 -48.10 7.95 69.75
N ILE A 92 -49.00 8.92 69.57
CA ILE A 92 -49.61 9.63 70.72
C ILE A 92 -51.10 9.76 70.48
N GLY A 93 -51.89 8.86 71.07
CA GLY A 93 -53.35 8.97 71.02
C GLY A 93 -54.13 7.70 71.35
N GLY A 94 -53.71 6.91 72.35
CA GLY A 94 -54.39 5.64 72.61
C GLY A 94 -54.35 5.08 74.02
N LEU A 95 -54.07 5.87 75.05
CA LEU A 95 -54.01 5.35 76.43
C LEU A 95 -54.67 6.21 77.51
N VAL A 96 -55.59 7.12 77.15
CA VAL A 96 -56.45 7.78 78.15
C VAL A 96 -57.90 7.62 77.74
N GLY A 97 -58.50 6.52 78.15
CA GLY A 97 -59.90 6.23 77.83
C GLY A 97 -60.42 5.02 78.56
N ASN A 98 -60.09 4.84 79.85
CA ASN A 98 -60.66 3.74 80.61
C ASN A 98 -60.72 3.94 82.12
N GLN A 99 -61.28 5.05 82.61
CA GLN A 99 -61.60 5.14 84.05
C GLN A 99 -62.80 6.00 84.43
N VAL A 100 -63.83 6.08 83.58
CA VAL A 100 -65.15 6.58 83.98
C VAL A 100 -66.24 5.74 83.31
N GLY A 101 -67.11 5.11 84.11
CA GLY A 101 -68.43 4.63 83.68
C GLY A 101 -68.57 3.12 83.51
N GLY A 102 -69.38 2.49 84.38
CA GLY A 102 -69.88 1.13 84.21
C GLY A 102 -71.07 1.08 83.25
N GLY A 103 -71.12 0.06 82.40
CA GLY A 103 -72.24 -0.23 81.50
C GLY A 103 -71.79 -0.89 80.18
N ASP A 104 -72.67 -1.68 79.57
CA ASP A 104 -72.46 -2.49 78.35
C ASP A 104 -72.20 -1.71 77.05
N GLY A 105 -71.84 -0.41 77.12
CA GLY A 105 -71.49 0.42 75.96
C GLY A 105 -70.04 0.28 75.45
N ARG A 106 -69.24 -0.60 76.04
CA ARG A 106 -67.76 -0.61 75.89
C ARG A 106 -67.20 -1.14 74.56
N LYS A 107 -68.02 -1.56 73.60
CA LYS A 107 -67.54 -2.22 72.36
C LYS A 107 -67.38 -1.31 71.14
N LEU A 108 -67.86 -0.06 71.18
CA LEU A 108 -67.84 0.82 70.01
C LEU A 108 -66.68 1.84 69.98
N ALA A 109 -66.00 2.09 71.10
CA ALA A 109 -64.97 3.14 71.17
C ALA A 109 -63.56 2.68 70.74
N THR A 110 -63.27 1.37 70.71
CA THR A 110 -61.91 0.85 70.43
C THR A 110 -61.65 0.61 68.95
N VAL A 111 -62.67 0.65 68.08
CA VAL A 111 -62.53 0.23 66.66
C VAL A 111 -62.41 1.41 65.68
N ALA A 112 -62.60 2.65 66.12
CA ALA A 112 -62.48 3.80 65.23
C ALA A 112 -61.03 4.31 65.02
N GLY A 113 -60.09 3.95 65.88
CA GLY A 113 -58.76 4.59 65.93
C GLY A 113 -57.68 4.05 64.99
N VAL A 114 -57.87 2.88 64.36
CA VAL A 114 -56.79 2.23 63.58
C VAL A 114 -57.11 2.13 62.09
N VAL A 115 -58.39 2.16 61.70
CA VAL A 115 -58.79 1.93 60.30
C VAL A 115 -58.68 3.19 59.42
N GLY A 116 -58.62 4.39 60.01
CA GLY A 116 -58.48 5.64 59.26
C GLY A 116 -57.05 5.99 58.80
N GLY A 117 -56.02 5.45 59.47
CA GLY A 117 -54.62 5.85 59.24
C GLY A 117 -53.97 5.24 57.99
N ALA A 118 -54.50 4.13 57.48
CA ALA A 118 -53.89 3.40 56.36
C ALA A 118 -54.34 3.89 54.96
N TYR A 119 -55.44 4.65 54.88
CA TYR A 119 -56.00 5.07 53.59
C TYR A 119 -55.52 6.45 53.10
N ALA A 120 -54.93 7.28 53.98
CA ALA A 120 -54.38 8.57 53.57
C ALA A 120 -53.00 8.47 52.91
N GLY A 121 -52.24 7.40 53.15
CA GLY A 121 -50.88 7.24 52.62
C GLY A 121 -50.82 6.86 51.13
N ARG A 122 -51.87 6.24 50.58
CA ARG A 122 -51.84 5.69 49.21
C ARG A 122 -52.13 6.72 48.11
N GLU A 123 -52.59 7.90 48.49
CA GLU A 123 -52.94 8.97 47.55
C GLU A 123 -51.88 10.07 47.48
N VAL A 124 -51.00 10.18 48.50
CA VAL A 124 -49.84 11.09 48.48
C VAL A 124 -48.74 10.55 47.56
N ASP A 125 -48.54 9.23 47.52
CA ASP A 125 -47.58 8.57 46.62
C ASP A 125 -48.01 8.58 45.14
N ARG A 126 -49.31 8.70 44.85
CA ARG A 126 -49.80 8.74 43.46
C ARG A 126 -49.70 10.12 42.81
N ARG A 127 -49.47 11.18 43.59
CA ARG A 127 -49.27 12.55 43.11
C ARG A 127 -47.84 13.05 43.24
N HIS A 128 -46.97 12.33 43.94
CA HIS A 128 -45.53 12.58 43.87
C HIS A 128 -44.97 12.05 42.55
N GLN A 129 -45.12 12.84 41.49
CA GLN A 129 -44.32 12.67 40.29
C GLN A 129 -42.87 13.07 40.61
N GLY A 130 -42.14 12.06 41.10
CA GLY A 130 -40.76 12.01 41.53
C GLY A 130 -39.78 13.07 41.02
N GLY A 131 -38.97 13.56 41.96
CA GLY A 131 -37.63 14.11 41.76
C GLY A 131 -37.52 15.44 41.01
N ARG A 132 -36.66 16.34 41.51
CA ARG A 132 -36.34 17.62 40.84
C ARG A 132 -35.74 17.34 39.46
N VAL A 133 -36.45 17.74 38.40
CA VAL A 133 -35.92 17.71 37.03
C VAL A 133 -34.79 18.74 36.93
N THR A 134 -33.58 18.27 36.62
CA THR A 134 -32.42 19.15 36.45
C THR A 134 -31.86 18.95 35.04
N ASN A 135 -31.42 20.05 34.43
CA ASN A 135 -30.71 20.01 33.17
C ASN A 135 -29.28 19.55 33.42
N GLU A 136 -28.89 18.42 32.83
CA GLU A 136 -27.55 17.88 32.91
C GLU A 136 -26.92 17.86 31.51
N THR A 137 -25.69 18.33 31.41
CA THR A 137 -24.95 18.29 30.15
C THR A 137 -24.31 16.91 30.00
N GLN A 138 -24.86 16.08 29.12
CA GLN A 138 -24.32 14.76 28.81
C GLN A 138 -23.54 14.80 27.49
N ARG A 139 -22.35 14.21 27.45
CA ARG A 139 -21.60 14.02 26.22
C ARG A 139 -22.13 12.78 25.50
N VAL A 140 -22.79 12.98 24.37
CA VAL A 140 -23.34 11.90 23.53
C VAL A 140 -22.42 11.73 22.33
N CYS A 141 -21.86 10.54 22.16
CA CYS A 141 -21.01 10.19 21.03
C CYS A 141 -21.75 9.24 20.09
N ARG A 142 -21.65 9.48 18.78
CA ARG A 142 -22.12 8.59 17.73
C ARG A 142 -21.01 8.33 16.71
N THR A 143 -21.02 7.15 16.11
CA THR A 143 -20.10 6.83 15.01
C THR A 143 -20.74 7.31 13.71
N GLU A 144 -20.05 8.19 12.99
CA GLU A 144 -20.43 8.62 11.65
C GLU A 144 -19.41 8.08 10.65
N THR A 145 -19.90 7.55 9.53
CA THR A 145 -19.03 7.14 8.43
C THR A 145 -18.64 8.36 7.63
N ARG A 146 -17.34 8.60 7.48
CA ARG A 146 -16.80 9.67 6.64
C ARG A 146 -16.04 9.07 5.46
N GLN A 147 -16.31 9.59 4.27
CA GLN A 147 -15.54 9.24 3.08
C GLN A 147 -14.18 9.95 3.10
N LYS A 148 -13.11 9.18 2.96
CA LYS A 148 -11.74 9.68 2.79
C LYS A 148 -11.22 9.24 1.43
N SER A 149 -10.87 10.20 0.58
CA SER A 149 -10.22 9.93 -0.71
C SER A 149 -8.70 9.95 -0.52
N THR A 150 -8.00 8.93 -1.02
CA THR A 150 -6.54 8.81 -0.96
C THR A 150 -6.00 8.43 -2.33
N THR A 151 -4.95 9.11 -2.80
CA THR A 151 -4.27 8.74 -4.06
C THR A 151 -3.50 7.44 -3.86
N VAL A 152 -3.83 6.42 -4.65
CA VAL A 152 -3.22 5.08 -4.59
C VAL A 152 -2.24 4.83 -5.74
N GLY A 153 -2.21 5.71 -6.74
CA GLY A 153 -1.28 5.64 -7.85
C GLY A 153 -1.54 6.75 -8.87
N TYR A 154 -0.93 6.60 -10.03
CA TYR A 154 -1.04 7.53 -11.14
C TYR A 154 -1.18 6.75 -12.45
N GLU A 155 -2.10 7.19 -13.30
CA GLU A 155 -2.17 6.78 -14.70
C GLU A 155 -1.38 7.80 -15.52
N VAL A 156 -0.29 7.34 -16.13
CA VAL A 156 0.68 8.18 -16.83
C VAL A 156 0.50 7.96 -18.30
N GLN A 157 0.26 9.03 -19.06
CA GLN A 157 0.31 9.01 -20.51
C GLN A 157 1.71 9.40 -20.97
N TYR A 158 2.22 8.71 -21.97
CA TYR A 158 3.54 8.96 -22.54
C TYR A 158 3.54 8.65 -24.04
N GLN A 159 4.48 9.24 -24.76
CA GLN A 159 4.69 8.96 -26.17
C GLN A 159 5.90 8.03 -26.36
N LEU A 160 5.72 6.95 -27.11
CA LEU A 160 6.81 6.05 -27.50
C LEU A 160 6.63 5.64 -28.96
N ASP A 161 7.68 5.79 -29.78
CA ASP A 161 7.67 5.49 -31.22
C ASP A 161 6.49 6.13 -31.96
N GLY A 162 6.14 7.37 -31.59
CA GLY A 162 5.03 8.13 -32.17
C GLY A 162 3.64 7.73 -31.68
N ARG A 163 3.50 6.76 -30.77
CA ARG A 163 2.23 6.29 -30.22
C ARG A 163 2.01 6.81 -28.80
N MET A 164 0.78 7.25 -28.52
CA MET A 164 0.34 7.58 -27.17
C MET A 164 -0.03 6.29 -26.43
N LEU A 165 0.63 6.05 -25.30
CA LEU A 165 0.42 4.87 -24.45
C LEU A 165 0.18 5.31 -23.01
N SER A 166 -0.36 4.41 -22.19
CA SER A 166 -0.56 4.65 -20.77
C SER A 166 0.06 3.56 -19.90
N LYS A 167 0.57 3.94 -18.73
CA LYS A 167 1.11 3.02 -17.72
C LYS A 167 0.72 3.48 -16.33
N ARG A 168 0.29 2.53 -15.49
CA ARG A 168 0.00 2.80 -14.08
C ARG A 168 1.25 2.65 -13.24
N VAL A 169 1.48 3.63 -12.37
CA VAL A 169 2.62 3.67 -11.45
C VAL A 169 2.17 4.04 -10.04
N SER A 170 2.90 3.63 -9.03
CA SER A 170 2.58 3.91 -7.62
C SER A 170 2.97 5.31 -7.18
N LYS A 171 3.95 5.93 -7.83
CA LYS A 171 4.50 7.25 -7.51
C LYS A 171 4.47 8.15 -8.74
N ASN A 172 4.28 9.46 -8.52
CA ASN A 172 4.35 10.44 -9.59
C ASN A 172 5.73 10.37 -10.28
N PRO A 173 5.78 10.11 -11.60
CA PRO A 173 7.04 9.94 -12.34
C PRO A 173 7.76 11.27 -12.63
N GLY A 174 7.07 12.41 -12.58
CA GLY A 174 7.59 13.68 -13.10
C GLY A 174 7.62 13.68 -14.63
N ASP A 175 8.67 14.25 -15.21
CA ASP A 175 8.75 14.51 -16.66
C ASP A 175 9.12 13.27 -17.49
N GLN A 176 9.68 12.24 -16.86
CA GLN A 176 10.09 11.00 -17.53
C GLN A 176 9.67 9.76 -16.76
N ILE A 177 9.26 8.72 -17.50
CA ILE A 177 8.84 7.45 -16.94
C ILE A 177 9.79 6.33 -17.36
N LEU A 178 10.27 5.54 -16.40
CA LEU A 178 10.98 4.29 -16.66
C LEU A 178 9.97 3.23 -17.13
N LEU A 179 10.10 2.83 -18.39
CA LEU A 179 9.24 1.81 -18.99
C LEU A 179 9.73 0.40 -18.66
N GLY A 180 11.04 0.23 -18.54
CA GLY A 180 11.69 -1.02 -18.19
C GLY A 180 13.15 -0.99 -18.60
N GLU A 181 13.73 -2.16 -18.81
CA GLU A 181 15.10 -2.34 -19.29
C GLU A 181 15.08 -3.23 -20.54
N ARG A 182 16.06 -3.04 -21.42
CA ARG A 182 16.29 -3.92 -22.57
C ARG A 182 17.75 -4.35 -22.61
N GLU A 183 17.98 -5.55 -23.10
CA GLU A 183 19.32 -6.00 -23.45
C GLU A 183 19.68 -5.50 -24.85
N ARG A 184 20.83 -4.84 -24.95
CA ARG A 184 21.45 -4.47 -26.23
C ARG A 184 22.72 -5.26 -26.42
N VAL A 185 22.82 -5.97 -27.53
CA VAL A 185 24.07 -6.63 -27.94
C VAL A 185 25.08 -5.55 -28.34
N ILE A 186 26.22 -5.54 -27.68
CA ILE A 186 27.34 -4.62 -27.95
C ILE A 186 28.52 -5.30 -28.62
N GLY A 187 28.51 -6.63 -28.70
CA GLY A 187 29.56 -7.39 -29.35
C GLY A 187 29.35 -8.90 -29.20
N TYR A 188 30.38 -9.64 -29.58
CA TYR A 188 30.41 -11.09 -29.56
C TYR A 188 31.79 -11.57 -29.12
N ASP A 189 31.82 -12.53 -28.21
CA ASP A 189 33.00 -13.34 -27.97
C ASP A 189 32.97 -14.53 -28.93
N VAL A 190 34.00 -14.61 -29.79
CA VAL A 190 34.03 -15.51 -30.94
C VAL A 190 35.16 -16.50 -30.81
N ASP A 191 34.81 -17.77 -30.68
CA ASP A 191 35.75 -18.88 -30.75
C ASP A 191 35.90 -19.30 -32.20
N TRP A 192 37.13 -19.36 -32.69
CA TRP A 192 37.44 -19.73 -34.07
C TRP A 192 38.44 -20.88 -34.11
N GLN A 193 38.40 -21.63 -35.21
CA GLN A 193 39.33 -22.71 -35.50
C GLN A 193 39.85 -22.61 -36.93
N TYR A 194 41.15 -22.79 -37.10
CA TYR A 194 41.78 -22.96 -38.40
C TYR A 194 42.83 -24.08 -38.31
N ARG A 195 42.53 -25.21 -38.95
CA ARG A 195 43.33 -26.45 -38.84
C ARG A 195 43.45 -26.83 -37.36
N ASP A 196 44.68 -26.96 -36.86
CA ASP A 196 44.97 -27.34 -35.46
C ASP A 196 45.04 -26.13 -34.52
N ARG A 197 44.79 -24.91 -35.01
CA ARG A 197 44.81 -23.68 -34.20
C ARG A 197 43.40 -23.29 -33.81
N THR A 198 43.20 -23.00 -32.53
CA THR A 198 42.00 -22.36 -32.01
C THR A 198 42.37 -21.02 -31.38
N GLY A 199 41.39 -20.13 -31.26
CA GLY A 199 41.57 -18.89 -30.55
C GLY A 199 40.23 -18.24 -30.27
N THR A 200 40.27 -17.20 -29.44
CA THR A 200 39.12 -16.36 -29.14
C THR A 200 39.42 -14.93 -29.55
N LEU A 201 38.40 -14.22 -30.00
CA LEU A 201 38.49 -12.78 -30.25
C LEU A 201 37.14 -12.11 -30.02
N ARG A 202 37.16 -10.83 -29.68
CA ARG A 202 35.97 -10.01 -29.49
C ARG A 202 35.65 -9.24 -30.77
N MET A 203 34.39 -9.27 -31.20
CA MET A 203 33.89 -8.54 -32.37
C MET A 203 32.73 -7.63 -31.98
N ASP A 204 32.64 -6.44 -32.58
CA ASP A 204 31.53 -5.50 -32.33
C ASP A 204 30.26 -5.88 -33.11
N THR A 205 30.39 -6.70 -34.15
CA THR A 205 29.30 -7.16 -35.01
C THR A 205 29.19 -8.68 -35.01
N LYS A 206 27.99 -9.20 -35.29
CA LYS A 206 27.77 -10.65 -35.37
C LYS A 206 28.68 -11.28 -36.45
N PRO A 207 29.54 -12.26 -36.11
CA PRO A 207 30.38 -12.90 -37.09
C PRO A 207 29.55 -13.70 -38.09
N GLY A 208 30.06 -13.82 -39.32
CA GLY A 208 29.61 -14.87 -40.24
C GLY A 208 30.18 -16.24 -39.86
N GLU A 209 29.87 -17.28 -40.63
CA GLU A 209 30.38 -18.64 -40.37
C GLU A 209 31.90 -18.77 -40.51
N LYS A 210 32.52 -17.85 -41.26
CA LYS A 210 33.94 -17.88 -41.61
C LYS A 210 34.57 -16.50 -41.45
N LEU A 211 35.77 -16.47 -40.88
CA LEU A 211 36.55 -15.25 -40.70
C LEU A 211 37.73 -15.25 -41.66
N LEU A 212 37.87 -14.18 -42.45
CA LEU A 212 39.00 -14.02 -43.35
C LEU A 212 40.30 -13.95 -42.54
N MET A 213 41.30 -14.69 -43.00
CA MET A 213 42.65 -14.63 -42.48
C MET A 213 43.61 -14.09 -43.53
N LYS A 214 44.52 -13.23 -43.08
CA LYS A 214 45.62 -12.70 -43.89
C LYS A 214 46.89 -12.75 -43.05
N ASP A 215 47.98 -13.24 -43.64
CA ASP A 215 49.29 -13.34 -42.99
C ASP A 215 49.26 -14.06 -41.63
N GLY A 216 48.37 -15.05 -41.51
CA GLY A 216 48.23 -15.88 -40.31
C GLY A 216 47.39 -15.27 -39.18
N ALA A 217 46.84 -14.06 -39.35
CA ALA A 217 45.97 -13.38 -38.40
C ALA A 217 44.53 -13.25 -38.94
N ILE A 218 43.55 -13.20 -38.02
CA ILE A 218 42.16 -12.91 -38.36
C ILE A 218 42.03 -11.44 -38.75
N VAL A 219 41.41 -11.18 -39.90
CA VAL A 219 41.10 -9.83 -40.36
C VAL A 219 39.70 -9.48 -39.91
N VAL A 220 39.60 -8.65 -38.87
CA VAL A 220 38.33 -8.05 -38.46
C VAL A 220 38.10 -6.85 -39.37
N THR A 221 37.27 -7.02 -40.39
CA THR A 221 36.74 -5.85 -41.13
C THR A 221 35.62 -5.28 -40.29
N ASP A 222 35.84 -4.07 -39.77
CA ASP A 222 34.78 -3.30 -39.14
C ASP A 222 33.70 -3.06 -40.20
N SER A 223 32.68 -3.92 -40.19
CA SER A 223 31.55 -3.81 -41.11
C SER A 223 30.54 -2.78 -40.62
N ALA A 224 30.86 -2.02 -39.56
CA ALA A 224 30.08 -0.89 -39.08
C ALA A 224 30.38 0.40 -39.87
N ALA A 225 30.16 0.36 -41.18
CA ALA A 225 29.86 1.56 -41.95
C ALA A 225 28.40 1.48 -42.42
N GLY A 226 27.49 1.46 -41.45
CA GLY A 226 26.08 1.73 -41.70
C GLY A 226 25.95 3.13 -42.28
N THR A 227 25.65 3.19 -43.57
CA THR A 227 24.96 4.26 -44.30
C THR A 227 24.41 5.38 -43.40
N LYS A 228 25.18 6.47 -43.22
CA LYS A 228 24.59 7.79 -43.02
C LYS A 228 24.25 8.34 -44.41
N ARG A 229 23.02 8.14 -44.86
CA ARG A 229 22.41 9.02 -45.88
C ARG A 229 21.97 10.29 -45.13
N GLY A 230 22.76 11.34 -45.27
CA GLY A 230 22.27 12.72 -45.28
C GLY A 230 22.28 13.19 -46.73
#